data_AF-A0A3C1CGE6-F1
#
_entry.id   AF-A0A3C1CGE6-F1
#
_cell.length_a   1.000
_cell.length_b   1.000
_cell.length_c   1.000
_cell.angle_alpha   90.00
_cell.angle_beta   90.00
_cell.angle_gamma   90.00
#
_symmetry.space_group_name_H-M   'P 1'
#
loop_
_entity.id
_entity.type
_entity.pdbx_description
1 polymer ?
#
loop_
_entity_poly.entity_id
_entity_poly.type
_entity_poly.pdbx_seq_one_letter_code
_entity_poly.pdbx_strand_id
1 'polypeptide(L)'
;MVVAKGTVVMSALLDTLRAWAGRLRTWLDGPNTLAHCPNDDWDFAPYFTDGKCPLDGWRPAGHVPTPMARRIDWFWPLAGATTAVSIVMAVLVVMAYNH
;
A
#
# COMPACT_ATOMS: atom_id res chain seq x y z
N MET A 1 38.73 0.12 8.84
CA MET A 1 37.75 0.85 9.69
C MET A 1 36.52 1.34 8.93
N VAL A 2 36.58 1.62 7.62
CA VAL A 2 35.40 2.04 6.82
C VAL A 2 34.34 0.93 6.68
N VAL A 3 34.76 -0.32 6.52
CA VAL A 3 33.87 -1.49 6.36
C VAL A 3 32.93 -1.70 7.56
N ALA A 4 33.39 -1.41 8.78
CA ALA A 4 32.58 -1.57 10.00
C ALA A 4 31.49 -0.49 10.16
N LYS A 5 31.69 0.71 9.58
CA LYS A 5 30.64 1.74 9.55
C LYS A 5 29.58 1.42 8.49
N GLY A 6 29.98 0.81 7.36
CA GLY A 6 29.07 0.43 6.28
C GLY A 6 28.04 -0.63 6.70
N THR A 7 28.45 -1.63 7.48
CA THR A 7 27.55 -2.69 7.96
C THR A 7 26.50 -2.19 8.94
N VAL A 8 26.86 -1.27 9.85
CA VAL A 8 25.92 -0.69 10.84
C VAL A 8 24.86 0.19 10.16
N VAL A 9 25.25 0.96 9.14
CA VAL A 9 24.31 1.77 8.36
C VAL A 9 23.36 0.87 7.56
N MET A 10 23.88 -0.20 6.95
CA MET A 10 23.06 -1.15 6.19
C MET A 10 22.04 -1.88 7.06
N SER A 11 22.42 -2.32 8.27
CA SER A 11 21.50 -2.99 9.19
C SER A 11 20.41 -2.07 9.71
N ALA A 12 20.75 -0.81 10.05
CA ALA A 12 19.76 0.17 10.48
C ALA A 12 18.74 0.51 9.39
N LEU A 13 19.20 0.55 8.13
CA LEU A 13 18.35 0.80 6.96
C LEU A 13 17.44 -0.40 6.65
N LEU A 14 17.94 -1.62 6.82
CA LEU A 14 17.14 -2.84 6.68
C LEU A 14 16.05 -2.95 7.76
N ASP A 15 16.36 -2.60 9.00
CA ASP A 15 15.38 -2.67 10.11
C ASP A 15 14.29 -1.61 9.95
N THR A 16 14.65 -0.41 9.48
CA THR A 16 13.64 0.61 9.12
C THR A 16 12.80 0.19 7.93
N LEU A 17 13.38 -0.43 6.89
CA LEU A 17 12.62 -0.97 5.76
C LEU A 17 11.65 -2.09 6.19
N ARG A 18 12.08 -3.00 7.08
CA ARG A 18 11.20 -4.06 7.61
C ARG A 18 10.05 -3.49 8.44
N ALA A 19 10.31 -2.50 9.29
CA ALA A 19 9.27 -1.82 10.06
C ALA A 19 8.26 -1.11 9.14
N TRP A 20 8.75 -0.45 8.09
CA TRP A 20 7.90 0.17 7.06
C TRP A 20 7.09 -0.86 6.27
N ALA A 21 7.68 -1.99 5.88
CA ALA A 21 7.00 -3.06 5.15
C ALA A 21 5.86 -3.68 5.98
N GLY A 22 6.09 -3.90 7.29
CA GLY A 22 5.05 -4.40 8.20
C GLY A 22 3.87 -3.43 8.31
N ARG A 23 4.16 -2.12 8.43
CA ARG A 23 3.14 -1.08 8.44
C ARG A 23 2.38 -1.03 7.12
N LEU A 24 3.05 -1.06 5.98
CA LEU A 24 2.42 -1.05 4.65
C LEU A 24 1.42 -2.22 4.48
N ARG A 25 1.74 -3.40 5.00
CA ARG A 25 0.87 -4.58 4.90
C ARG A 25 -0.49 -4.36 5.57
N THR A 26 -0.50 -3.75 6.75
CA THR A 26 -1.76 -3.46 7.45
C THR A 26 -2.61 -2.37 6.79
N TRP A 27 -2.01 -1.52 5.93
CA TRP A 27 -2.75 -0.52 5.15
C TRP A 27 -3.36 -1.08 3.86
N LEU A 28 -2.84 -2.19 3.36
CA LEU A 28 -3.28 -2.83 2.11
C LEU A 28 -4.46 -3.78 2.32
N ASP A 29 -4.65 -4.30 3.53
CA ASP A 29 -5.81 -5.12 3.88
C ASP A 29 -7.07 -4.24 3.99
N GLY A 30 -7.75 -4.03 2.85
CA GLY A 30 -9.10 -3.47 2.84
C GLY A 30 -10.09 -4.37 3.59
N PRO A 31 -11.19 -3.82 4.14
CA PRO A 31 -12.20 -4.66 4.79
C PRO A 31 -12.81 -5.63 3.77
N ASN A 32 -12.54 -6.93 3.93
CA ASN A 32 -13.07 -8.03 3.12
C ASN A 32 -14.54 -8.38 3.48
N THR A 33 -15.34 -7.41 3.87
CA THR A 33 -16.76 -7.61 4.18
C THR A 33 -17.54 -7.73 2.89
N LEU A 34 -18.00 -8.94 2.58
CA LEU A 34 -18.94 -9.21 1.50
C LEU A 34 -20.36 -8.86 1.96
N ALA A 35 -21.16 -8.30 1.06
CA ALA A 35 -22.60 -8.16 1.20
C ALA A 35 -23.29 -8.99 0.13
N HIS A 36 -24.40 -9.61 0.53
CA HIS A 36 -25.21 -10.43 -0.33
C HIS A 36 -26.37 -9.62 -0.91
N CYS A 37 -26.55 -9.64 -2.24
CA CYS A 37 -27.66 -8.98 -2.91
C CYS A 37 -28.89 -9.91 -2.98
N PRO A 38 -30.04 -9.55 -2.39
CA PRO A 38 -31.23 -10.40 -2.37
C PRO A 38 -31.97 -10.50 -3.71
N ASN A 39 -31.69 -9.60 -4.67
CA ASN A 39 -32.33 -9.60 -5.99
C ASN A 39 -31.65 -10.60 -6.96
N ASP A 40 -30.32 -10.60 -6.98
CA ASP A 40 -29.51 -11.36 -7.95
C ASP A 40 -28.76 -12.55 -7.32
N ASP A 41 -28.95 -12.78 -6.01
CA ASP A 41 -28.29 -13.85 -5.23
C ASP A 41 -26.75 -13.82 -5.36
N TRP A 42 -26.19 -12.60 -5.41
CA TRP A 42 -24.78 -12.34 -5.70
C TRP A 42 -24.05 -11.71 -4.52
N ASP A 43 -22.88 -12.27 -4.18
CA ASP A 43 -21.99 -11.72 -3.16
C ASP A 43 -21.01 -10.73 -3.76
N PHE A 44 -21.00 -9.50 -3.24
CA PHE A 44 -20.08 -8.45 -3.68
C PHE A 44 -19.45 -7.73 -2.51
N ALA A 45 -18.27 -7.16 -2.73
CA ALA A 45 -17.61 -6.31 -1.75
C ALA A 45 -18.08 -4.85 -1.93
N PRO A 46 -18.89 -4.28 -1.02
CA PRO A 46 -19.43 -2.94 -1.21
C PRO A 46 -18.35 -1.86 -1.13
N TYR A 47 -17.20 -2.19 -0.52
CA TYR A 47 -16.00 -1.36 -0.46
C TYR A 47 -15.49 -0.92 -1.84
N PHE A 48 -15.59 -1.81 -2.85
CA PHE A 48 -15.08 -1.56 -4.20
C PHE A 48 -16.15 -1.08 -5.19
N THR A 49 -17.42 -1.07 -4.78
CA THR A 49 -18.59 -0.85 -5.65
C THR A 49 -19.43 0.35 -5.19
N ASP A 50 -18.83 1.27 -4.42
CA ASP A 50 -19.47 2.46 -3.87
C ASP A 50 -20.76 2.16 -3.07
N GLY A 51 -20.76 1.00 -2.40
CA GLY A 51 -21.88 0.53 -1.59
C GLY A 51 -23.08 0.03 -2.38
N LYS A 52 -22.94 -0.27 -3.69
CA LYS A 52 -24.04 -0.74 -4.55
C LYS A 52 -23.71 -2.08 -5.19
N CYS A 53 -24.73 -2.91 -5.40
CA CYS A 53 -24.60 -4.05 -6.29
C CYS A 53 -24.34 -3.57 -7.74
N PRO A 54 -23.36 -4.13 -8.47
CA PRO A 54 -23.02 -3.69 -9.82
C PRO A 54 -24.02 -4.11 -10.91
N LEU A 55 -24.93 -5.04 -10.62
CA LEU A 55 -25.89 -5.58 -11.59
C LEU A 55 -27.20 -4.79 -11.57
N ASP A 56 -27.80 -4.64 -10.39
CA ASP A 56 -29.13 -4.05 -10.21
C ASP A 56 -29.12 -2.73 -9.40
N GLY A 57 -27.98 -2.35 -8.82
CA GLY A 57 -27.82 -1.11 -8.07
C GLY A 57 -28.37 -1.14 -6.65
N TRP A 58 -28.76 -2.31 -6.13
CA TRP A 58 -29.25 -2.48 -4.76
C TRP A 58 -28.21 -2.03 -3.72
N ARG A 59 -28.68 -1.47 -2.59
CA ARG A 59 -27.83 -0.94 -1.52
C ARG A 59 -28.11 -1.65 -0.19
N PRO A 60 -27.11 -2.27 0.45
CA PRO A 60 -27.26 -2.82 1.78
C PRO A 60 -27.50 -1.71 2.81
N ALA A 61 -28.47 -1.92 3.71
CA ALA A 61 -28.77 -0.99 4.79
C ALA A 61 -27.56 -0.86 5.74
N GLY A 62 -27.13 0.37 6.01
CA GLY A 62 -25.98 0.67 6.88
C GLY A 62 -24.63 0.77 6.17
N HIS A 63 -24.55 0.57 4.85
CA HIS A 63 -23.31 0.77 4.12
C HIS A 63 -23.13 2.25 3.73
N VAL A 64 -22.19 2.91 4.40
CA VAL A 64 -21.77 4.27 4.04
C VAL A 64 -20.77 4.14 2.88
N PRO A 65 -21.01 4.78 1.72
CA PRO A 65 -20.04 4.77 0.62
C PRO A 65 -18.69 5.24 1.16
N THR A 66 -17.63 4.51 0.84
CA THR A 66 -16.28 4.93 1.20
C THR A 66 -16.04 6.29 0.54
N PRO A 67 -15.52 7.29 1.28
CA PRO A 67 -15.22 8.57 0.68
C PRO A 67 -14.26 8.34 -0.50
N MET A 68 -14.46 9.02 -1.64
CA MET A 68 -13.53 8.95 -2.79
C MET A 68 -12.08 9.21 -2.36
N ALA A 69 -11.88 9.90 -1.24
CA ALA A 69 -10.59 10.05 -0.56
C ALA A 69 -9.87 8.72 -0.22
N ARG A 70 -10.58 7.59 -0.11
CA ARG A 70 -9.98 6.26 0.13
C ARG A 70 -9.60 5.53 -1.16
N ARG A 71 -10.06 6.05 -2.32
CA ARG A 71 -9.54 5.70 -3.65
C ARG A 71 -8.33 6.56 -4.04
N ILE A 72 -7.84 7.45 -3.16
CA ILE A 72 -6.68 8.33 -3.41
C ILE A 72 -5.48 7.48 -3.80
N ASP A 73 -5.22 7.53 -5.10
CA ASP A 73 -3.99 7.34 -5.86
C ASP A 73 -2.78 6.88 -5.04
N TRP A 74 -2.75 5.58 -4.76
CA TRP A 74 -1.53 4.84 -4.39
C TRP A 74 -0.35 5.11 -5.34
N PHE A 75 -0.63 5.65 -6.52
CA PHE A 75 0.34 6.18 -7.46
C PHE A 75 1.38 7.09 -6.80
N TRP A 76 0.98 8.07 -5.98
CA TRP A 76 1.94 9.04 -5.40
C TRP A 76 2.87 8.42 -4.35
N PRO A 77 2.36 7.63 -3.37
CA PRO A 77 3.21 6.86 -2.48
C PRO A 77 4.15 5.90 -3.22
N LEU A 78 3.65 5.19 -4.25
CA LEU A 78 4.46 4.28 -5.05
C LEU A 78 5.56 5.01 -5.82
N ALA A 79 5.23 6.12 -6.47
CA ALA A 79 6.20 6.96 -7.18
C ALA A 79 7.27 7.53 -6.25
N GLY A 80 6.88 7.95 -5.04
CA GLY A 80 7.81 8.38 -4.00
C GLY A 80 8.75 7.24 -3.56
N ALA A 81 8.21 6.05 -3.33
CA ALA A 81 8.99 4.87 -2.95
C ALA A 81 10.00 4.47 -4.04
N THR A 82 9.59 4.43 -5.31
CA THR A 82 10.50 4.13 -6.43
C THR A 82 11.59 5.17 -6.59
N THR A 83 11.26 6.45 -6.37
CA THR A 83 12.23 7.55 -6.42
C THR A 83 13.25 7.41 -5.29
N ALA A 84 12.81 7.09 -4.06
CA ALA A 84 13.70 6.89 -2.92
C ALA A 84 14.68 5.73 -3.16
N VAL A 85 14.20 4.59 -3.68
CA VAL A 85 15.06 3.45 -4.04
C VAL A 85 16.09 3.84 -5.09
N SER A 86 15.70 4.63 -6.09
CA SER A 86 16.61 5.11 -7.13
C SER A 86 17.72 6.00 -6.57
N ILE A 87 17.39 6.89 -5.62
CA ILE A 87 18.36 7.75 -4.93
C ILE A 87 19.34 6.89 -4.10
N VAL A 88 18.83 5.91 -3.35
CA VAL A 88 19.68 5.00 -2.56
C VAL A 88 20.68 4.27 -3.45
N MET A 89 20.22 3.70 -4.56
CA MET A 89 21.10 3.03 -5.52
C MET A 89 22.15 3.99 -6.11
N ALA A 90 21.77 5.22 -6.45
CA ALA A 90 22.71 6.22 -6.93
C ALA A 90 23.80 6.55 -5.90
N VAL A 91 23.43 6.73 -4.63
CA VAL A 91 24.39 6.97 -3.54
C VAL A 91 25.34 5.79 -3.36
N LEU A 92 24.82 4.55 -3.41
CA LEU A 92 25.63 3.35 -3.31
C LEU A 92 26.68 3.26 -4.44
N VAL A 93 26.29 3.60 -5.67
CA VAL A 93 27.22 3.65 -6.82
C VAL A 93 28.32 4.67 -6.58
N VAL A 94 27.98 5.90 -6.21
CA VAL A 94 28.99 6.95 -5.96
C VAL A 94 29.97 6.54 -4.87
N MET A 95 29.48 5.96 -3.78
CA MET A 95 30.33 5.46 -2.70
C MET A 95 31.25 4.31 -3.15
N ALA A 96 30.76 3.42 -4.01
CA ALA A 96 31.54 2.29 -4.51
C ALA A 96 32.68 2.70 -5.45
N TYR A 97 32.49 3.76 -6.25
CA TYR A 97 33.48 4.24 -7.23
C TYR A 97 34.43 5.31 -6.68
N ASN A 98 34.05 6.02 -5.63
CA ASN A 98 34.93 6.99 -4.95
C ASN A 98 35.80 6.35 -3.85
N HIS A 99 35.80 5.01 -3.77
CA HIS A 99 36.66 4.20 -2.92
C HIS A 99 37.63 3.36 -3.77
#